data_AF-A0A846GES6-F1
#
_entry.id   AF-A0A846GES6-F1
#
_cell.length_a   1.000
_cell.length_b   1.000
_cell.length_c   1.000
_cell.angle_alpha   90.00
_cell.angle_beta   90.00
_cell.angle_gamma   90.00
#
_symmetry.space_group_name_H-M   'P 1'
#
loop_
_entity.id
_entity.type
_entity.pdbx_description
1 polymer ?
#
loop_
_entity_poly.entity_id
_entity_poly.type
_entity_poly.pdbx_seq_one_letter_code
_entity_poly.pdbx_strand_id
1 'polypeptide(L)'
;MNPKDIAGLIHPTLAVVVVFPIIGIVVNLAWQARQRRLQTADKSKSKIPPVVGPEHRKIGNWLTGSVVGITLVAIAYSIYFKGIFKDFKSENMALAILIVTIFIATVASLVFLYQAKSKLWRGIFATLTGAGIVILGFQDGVFRRDYEWAFSHFYYGLIASILMIFSLAIVPEIYKDRTHKWRKIHTALNCLAILVFLGQGITGSRDLLEISLSWQDKHLSKCDWEKQVCPDAQSQTLSPEILVASISNYPTLAQANTVLASGEFVTITPGEDTEGTAEIIQVGSKTQVRLAENFSAIEGPAVKLLLHKENRPGSYTAENYVRLGDLKSFTGEQVYDIPGGINWQDYPNVVVWCEKFDVTFGSAKLALLN
;
A
#
# COMPACT_ATOMS: atom_id res chain seq x y z
N MET A 1 -13.76 8.26 -9.93
CA MET A 1 -12.47 8.93 -9.69
C MET A 1 -12.54 10.32 -10.26
N ASN A 2 -12.12 11.33 -9.52
CA ASN A 2 -12.08 12.69 -10.02
C ASN A 2 -10.81 12.93 -10.87
N PRO A 3 -10.67 14.09 -11.55
CA PRO A 3 -9.49 14.37 -12.36
C PRO A 3 -8.15 14.34 -11.60
N LYS A 4 -8.15 14.71 -10.30
CA LYS A 4 -6.97 14.65 -9.43
C LYS A 4 -6.53 13.21 -9.19
N ASP A 5 -7.48 12.32 -8.90
CA ASP A 5 -7.20 10.89 -8.71
C ASP A 5 -6.64 10.26 -9.99
N ILE A 6 -7.22 10.60 -11.15
CA ILE A 6 -6.75 10.13 -12.45
C ILE A 6 -5.32 10.65 -12.73
N ALA A 7 -5.06 11.92 -12.46
CA ALA A 7 -3.73 12.51 -12.62
C ALA A 7 -2.69 11.83 -11.71
N GLY A 8 -3.08 11.44 -10.49
CA GLY A 8 -2.24 10.68 -9.57
C GLY A 8 -1.85 9.29 -10.09
N LEU A 9 -2.69 8.67 -10.93
CA LEU A 9 -2.40 7.37 -11.55
C LEU A 9 -1.53 7.45 -12.81
N ILE A 10 -1.26 8.63 -13.35
CA ILE A 10 -0.46 8.76 -14.58
C ILE A 10 0.94 8.19 -14.38
N HIS A 11 1.61 8.56 -13.28
CA HIS A 11 2.95 8.04 -12.97
C HIS A 11 2.98 6.50 -12.84
N PRO A 12 2.21 5.84 -11.95
CA PRO A 12 2.27 4.38 -11.85
C PRO A 12 1.85 3.68 -13.16
N THR A 13 0.90 4.24 -13.92
CA THR A 13 0.51 3.69 -15.23
C THR A 13 1.67 3.73 -16.23
N LEU A 14 2.35 4.87 -16.35
CA LEU A 14 3.51 5.01 -17.23
C LEU A 14 4.66 4.09 -16.79
N ALA A 15 4.82 3.83 -15.49
CA ALA A 15 5.87 2.96 -14.97
C ALA A 15 5.64 1.51 -15.45
N VAL A 16 4.42 1.03 -15.33
CA VAL A 16 4.03 -0.32 -15.74
C VAL A 16 4.04 -0.48 -17.26
N VAL A 17 3.49 0.48 -18.00
CA VAL A 17 3.30 0.36 -19.46
C VAL A 17 4.61 0.62 -20.23
N VAL A 18 5.47 1.51 -19.73
CA VAL A 18 6.67 1.96 -20.46
C VAL A 18 7.95 1.49 -19.78
N VAL A 19 8.14 1.84 -18.51
CA VAL A 19 9.45 1.66 -17.85
C VAL A 19 9.76 0.18 -17.60
N PHE A 20 8.82 -0.59 -17.04
CA PHE A 20 9.06 -1.98 -16.67
C PHE A 20 9.39 -2.88 -17.87
N PRO A 21 8.68 -2.82 -19.02
CA PRO A 21 9.06 -3.57 -20.21
C PRO A 21 10.45 -3.18 -20.72
N ILE A 22 10.78 -1.88 -20.74
CA ILE A 22 12.08 -1.40 -21.18
C ILE A 22 13.20 -1.94 -20.28
N ILE A 23 13.03 -1.95 -18.94
CA ILE A 23 14.00 -2.55 -18.01
C ILE A 23 14.28 -4.01 -18.40
N GLY A 24 13.22 -4.81 -18.58
CA GLY A 24 13.36 -6.22 -18.95
C GLY A 24 14.15 -6.41 -20.25
N ILE A 25 13.83 -5.61 -21.28
CA ILE A 25 14.54 -5.64 -22.57
C ILE A 25 16.02 -5.25 -22.39
N VAL A 26 16.31 -4.16 -21.68
CA VAL A 26 17.69 -3.66 -21.46
C VAL A 26 18.53 -4.69 -20.71
N VAL A 27 17.99 -5.30 -19.66
CA VAL A 27 18.68 -6.34 -18.87
C VAL A 27 18.93 -7.58 -19.71
N ASN A 28 17.95 -8.02 -20.51
CA ASN A 28 18.11 -9.14 -21.42
C ASN A 28 19.21 -8.89 -22.47
N LEU A 29 19.21 -7.71 -23.11
CA LEU A 29 20.25 -7.33 -24.07
C LEU A 29 21.62 -7.17 -23.40
N ALA A 30 21.68 -6.69 -22.16
CA ALA A 30 22.92 -6.61 -21.38
C ALA A 30 23.51 -8.01 -21.14
N TRP A 31 22.66 -8.96 -20.76
CA TRP A 31 23.02 -10.36 -20.57
C TRP A 31 23.54 -10.98 -21.87
N GLN A 32 22.79 -10.84 -22.97
CA GLN A 32 23.22 -11.33 -24.28
C GLN A 32 24.55 -10.70 -24.73
N ALA A 33 24.76 -9.39 -24.52
CA ALA A 33 26.01 -8.73 -24.82
C ALA A 33 27.18 -9.28 -24.00
N ARG A 34 26.95 -9.67 -22.73
CA ARG A 34 27.94 -10.38 -21.91
C ARG A 34 28.23 -11.78 -22.44
N GLN A 35 27.18 -12.57 -22.72
CA GLN A 35 27.32 -13.94 -23.21
C GLN A 35 28.06 -14.00 -24.53
N ARG A 36 27.76 -13.08 -25.46
CA ARG A 36 28.50 -12.96 -26.72
C ARG A 36 29.99 -12.75 -26.49
N ARG A 37 30.35 -11.82 -25.58
CA ARG A 37 31.77 -11.54 -25.27
C ARG A 37 32.51 -12.76 -24.75
N LEU A 38 31.86 -13.54 -23.87
CA LEU A 38 32.43 -14.80 -23.34
C LEU A 38 32.62 -15.83 -24.45
N GLN A 39 31.62 -16.04 -25.30
CA GLN A 39 31.71 -16.99 -26.42
C GLN A 39 32.81 -16.61 -27.42
N THR A 40 32.98 -15.32 -27.70
CA THR A 40 34.03 -14.85 -28.61
C THR A 40 35.42 -14.76 -27.98
N ALA A 41 35.57 -14.98 -26.66
CA ALA A 41 36.86 -14.88 -25.97
C ALA A 41 37.86 -15.91 -26.53
N ASP A 42 37.39 -17.12 -26.83
CA ASP A 42 38.20 -18.21 -27.40
C ASP A 42 38.24 -18.18 -28.93
N LYS A 43 37.98 -17.01 -29.55
CA LYS A 43 37.88 -16.81 -31.01
C LYS A 43 36.79 -17.66 -31.70
N SER A 44 35.89 -18.26 -30.94
CA SER A 44 34.76 -19.02 -31.48
C SER A 44 33.65 -18.10 -32.04
N LYS A 45 32.88 -18.57 -33.02
CA LYS A 45 31.73 -17.83 -33.55
C LYS A 45 30.57 -17.91 -32.55
N SER A 46 30.12 -16.76 -32.06
CA SER A 46 28.91 -16.66 -31.22
C SER A 46 27.64 -16.66 -32.07
N LYS A 47 26.61 -17.40 -31.62
CA LYS A 47 25.26 -17.39 -32.21
C LYS A 47 24.48 -16.11 -31.92
N ILE A 48 24.91 -15.32 -30.93
CA ILE A 48 24.27 -14.07 -30.54
C ILE A 48 24.72 -12.96 -31.50
N PRO A 49 23.85 -12.18 -32.15
CA PRO A 49 24.25 -11.17 -33.12
C PRO A 49 25.18 -10.06 -32.55
N PRO A 50 26.09 -9.47 -33.35
CA PRO A 50 26.92 -8.33 -32.92
C PRO A 50 26.12 -7.07 -32.60
N VAL A 51 24.90 -6.94 -33.16
CA VAL A 51 24.04 -5.76 -33.00
C VAL A 51 23.45 -5.63 -31.58
N VAL A 52 23.51 -6.68 -30.76
CA VAL A 52 22.97 -6.69 -29.38
C VAL A 52 23.57 -5.59 -28.50
N GLY A 53 24.88 -5.31 -28.61
CA GLY A 53 25.53 -4.24 -27.85
C GLY A 53 24.99 -2.84 -28.21
N PRO A 54 24.99 -2.47 -29.50
CA PRO A 54 24.33 -1.26 -29.98
C PRO A 54 22.85 -1.14 -29.60
N GLU A 55 22.06 -2.22 -29.70
CA GLU A 55 20.65 -2.20 -29.30
C GLU A 55 20.47 -2.02 -27.79
N HIS A 56 21.29 -2.69 -26.95
CA HIS A 56 21.31 -2.45 -25.50
C HIS A 56 21.50 -0.97 -25.18
N ARG A 57 22.43 -0.29 -25.88
CA ARG A 57 22.65 1.16 -25.72
C ARG A 57 21.43 1.96 -26.16
N LYS A 58 20.86 1.65 -27.32
CA LYS A 58 19.71 2.38 -27.88
C LYS A 58 18.51 2.30 -26.92
N ILE A 59 18.16 1.11 -26.46
CA ILE A 59 17.06 0.93 -25.52
C ILE A 59 17.43 1.46 -24.12
N GLY A 60 18.69 1.37 -23.71
CA GLY A 60 19.19 1.97 -22.47
C GLY A 60 19.03 3.50 -22.45
N ASN A 61 19.21 4.17 -23.59
CA ASN A 61 18.90 5.60 -23.71
C ASN A 61 17.40 5.87 -23.47
N TRP A 62 16.52 5.08 -24.09
CA TRP A 62 15.07 5.19 -23.84
C TRP A 62 14.72 4.94 -22.38
N LEU A 63 15.40 4.00 -21.71
CA LEU A 63 15.23 3.74 -20.29
C LEU A 63 15.56 4.99 -19.46
N THR A 64 16.74 5.59 -19.66
CA THR A 64 17.12 6.81 -18.94
C THR A 64 16.10 7.94 -19.16
N GLY A 65 15.70 8.18 -20.40
CA GLY A 65 14.71 9.21 -20.72
C GLY A 65 13.35 8.96 -20.05
N SER A 66 12.89 7.71 -20.07
CA SER A 66 11.60 7.33 -19.48
C SER A 66 11.62 7.42 -17.96
N VAL A 67 12.69 6.96 -17.30
CA VAL A 67 12.86 7.03 -15.84
C VAL A 67 12.95 8.48 -15.36
N VAL A 68 13.75 9.32 -16.01
CA VAL A 68 13.82 10.74 -15.63
C VAL A 68 12.49 11.45 -15.91
N GLY A 69 11.89 11.21 -17.08
CA GLY A 69 10.63 11.83 -17.46
C GLY A 69 9.48 11.49 -16.51
N ILE A 70 9.35 10.22 -16.14
CA ILE A 70 8.28 9.78 -15.24
C ILE A 70 8.48 10.29 -13.81
N THR A 71 9.73 10.45 -13.36
CA THR A 71 10.07 11.08 -12.09
C THR A 71 9.67 12.55 -12.10
N LEU A 72 9.94 13.28 -13.18
CA LEU A 72 9.51 14.68 -13.31
C LEU A 72 7.97 14.81 -13.32
N VAL A 73 7.25 13.87 -13.95
CA VAL A 73 5.78 13.83 -13.91
C VAL A 73 5.26 13.62 -12.49
N ALA A 74 5.85 12.69 -11.72
CA ALA A 74 5.46 12.45 -10.32
C ALA A 74 5.72 13.67 -9.42
N ILE A 75 6.87 14.32 -9.59
CA ILE A 75 7.22 15.53 -8.83
C ILE A 75 6.29 16.68 -9.23
N ALA A 76 6.01 16.86 -10.53
CA ALA A 76 5.11 17.92 -11.01
C ALA A 76 3.69 17.75 -10.45
N TYR A 77 3.15 16.53 -10.48
CA TYR A 77 1.86 16.22 -9.85
C TYR A 77 1.85 16.59 -8.36
N SER A 78 2.90 16.17 -7.64
CA SER A 78 3.00 16.41 -6.20
C SER A 78 3.07 17.90 -5.86
N ILE A 79 3.94 18.65 -6.53
CA ILE A 79 4.09 20.10 -6.31
C ILE A 79 2.81 20.84 -6.70
N TYR A 80 2.14 20.42 -7.78
CA TYR A 80 0.93 21.08 -8.25
C TYR A 80 -0.27 20.86 -7.32
N PHE A 81 -0.57 19.60 -6.99
CA PHE A 81 -1.78 19.25 -6.24
C PHE A 81 -1.61 19.17 -4.72
N LYS A 82 -0.37 19.07 -4.23
CA LYS A 82 -0.06 18.93 -2.79
C LYS A 82 0.90 20.00 -2.28
N GLY A 83 1.59 20.72 -3.17
CA GLY A 83 2.58 21.74 -2.82
C GLY A 83 2.06 23.16 -3.02
N ILE A 84 2.98 24.04 -3.42
CA ILE A 84 2.80 25.50 -3.52
C ILE A 84 1.63 25.97 -4.41
N PHE A 85 1.21 25.16 -5.38
CA PHE A 85 0.13 25.54 -6.31
C PHE A 85 -1.27 25.15 -5.85
N LYS A 86 -1.41 24.27 -4.84
CA LYS A 86 -2.72 23.81 -4.36
C LYS A 86 -3.58 24.97 -3.86
N ASP A 87 -2.99 25.85 -3.07
CA ASP A 87 -3.62 27.03 -2.48
C ASP A 87 -2.76 28.27 -2.81
N PHE A 88 -2.52 28.50 -4.10
CA PHE A 88 -1.59 29.52 -4.59
C PHE A 88 -1.93 30.93 -4.06
N LYS A 89 -0.90 31.62 -3.56
CA LYS A 89 -0.97 33.01 -3.07
C LYS A 89 0.06 33.87 -3.80
N SER A 90 -0.24 35.15 -3.98
CA SER A 90 0.65 36.08 -4.69
C SER A 90 2.04 36.23 -4.03
N GLU A 91 2.13 36.04 -2.72
CA GLU A 91 3.41 36.02 -1.98
C GLU A 91 4.36 34.91 -2.45
N ASN A 92 3.82 33.81 -2.98
CA ASN A 92 4.55 32.66 -3.47
C ASN A 92 4.90 32.74 -4.97
N MET A 93 4.56 33.83 -5.64
CA MET A 93 4.74 33.99 -7.10
C MET A 93 6.20 33.79 -7.54
N ALA A 94 7.16 34.39 -6.83
CA ALA A 94 8.57 34.27 -7.17
C ALA A 94 9.07 32.82 -7.05
N LEU A 95 8.67 32.11 -5.99
CA LEU A 95 9.03 30.71 -5.79
C LEU A 95 8.37 29.80 -6.84
N ALA A 96 7.11 30.05 -7.18
CA ALA A 96 6.41 29.32 -8.25
C ALA A 96 7.12 29.48 -9.61
N ILE A 97 7.50 30.72 -9.97
CA ILE A 97 8.27 31.00 -11.21
C ILE A 97 9.62 30.26 -11.17
N LEU A 98 10.32 30.29 -10.04
CA LEU A 98 11.60 29.60 -9.88
C LEU A 98 11.45 28.09 -10.08
N ILE A 99 10.45 27.45 -9.45
CA ILE A 99 10.18 26.02 -9.59
C ILE A 99 9.91 25.65 -11.05
N VAL A 100 9.04 26.39 -11.74
CA VAL A 100 8.75 26.16 -13.18
C VAL A 100 10.01 26.33 -14.02
N THR A 101 10.83 27.33 -13.73
CA THR A 101 12.10 27.57 -14.43
C THR A 101 13.08 26.41 -14.22
N ILE A 102 13.19 25.87 -13.00
CA ILE A 102 14.03 24.71 -12.69
C ILE A 102 13.51 23.46 -13.42
N PHE A 103 12.19 23.25 -13.52
CA PHE A 103 11.62 22.17 -14.33
C PHE A 103 12.07 22.27 -15.80
N ILE A 104 11.91 23.44 -16.41
CA ILE A 104 12.30 23.69 -17.80
C ILE A 104 13.81 23.49 -17.98
N ALA A 105 14.63 24.04 -17.08
CA ALA A 105 16.08 23.90 -17.11
C ALA A 105 16.54 22.44 -16.94
N THR A 106 15.84 21.66 -16.11
CA THR A 106 16.12 20.23 -15.90
C THR A 106 15.85 19.43 -17.18
N VAL A 107 14.69 19.65 -17.82
CA VAL A 107 14.35 19.01 -19.10
C VAL A 107 15.32 19.42 -20.21
N ALA A 108 15.63 20.71 -20.33
CA ALA A 108 16.60 21.21 -21.29
C ALA A 108 18.00 20.62 -21.08
N SER A 109 18.44 20.51 -19.82
CA SER A 109 19.71 19.88 -19.47
C SER A 109 19.74 18.41 -19.87
N LEU A 110 18.65 17.66 -19.67
CA LEU A 110 18.56 16.27 -20.12
C LEU A 110 18.67 16.19 -21.64
N VAL A 111 17.95 17.04 -22.38
CA VAL A 111 18.01 17.09 -23.85
C VAL A 111 19.43 17.41 -24.33
N PHE A 112 20.11 18.37 -23.71
CA PHE A 112 21.51 18.68 -24.04
C PHE A 112 22.48 17.57 -23.66
N LEU A 113 22.22 16.81 -22.59
CA LEU A 113 23.01 15.63 -22.26
C LEU A 113 22.98 14.58 -23.38
N TYR A 114 21.82 14.35 -24.03
CA TYR A 114 21.72 13.45 -25.18
C TYR A 114 22.53 13.93 -26.40
N GLN A 115 22.66 15.25 -26.57
CA GLN A 115 23.35 15.85 -27.72
C GLN A 115 24.84 16.10 -27.47
N ALA A 116 25.26 16.16 -26.20
CA ALA A 116 26.60 16.54 -25.81
C ALA A 116 27.66 15.52 -26.26
N LYS A 117 28.61 15.98 -27.07
CA LYS A 117 29.72 15.16 -27.58
C LYS A 117 30.94 15.18 -26.66
N SER A 118 31.28 16.33 -26.09
CA SER A 118 32.47 16.49 -25.24
C SER A 118 32.24 15.93 -23.83
N LYS A 119 33.31 15.42 -23.21
CA LYS A 119 33.25 14.85 -21.85
C LYS A 119 32.81 15.90 -20.82
N LEU A 120 33.32 17.13 -20.93
CA LEU A 120 33.00 18.23 -20.03
C LEU A 120 31.49 18.56 -20.08
N TRP A 121 30.93 18.77 -21.27
CA TRP A 121 29.52 19.14 -21.41
C TRP A 121 28.58 18.01 -20.98
N ARG A 122 28.92 16.74 -21.25
CA ARG A 122 28.15 15.61 -20.71
C ARG A 122 28.16 15.60 -19.19
N GLY A 123 29.31 15.87 -18.55
CA GLY A 123 29.40 15.99 -17.10
C GLY A 123 28.51 17.11 -16.56
N ILE A 124 28.62 18.31 -17.14
CA ILE A 124 27.83 19.49 -16.72
C ILE A 124 26.33 19.21 -16.85
N PHE A 125 25.86 18.77 -18.03
CA PHE A 125 24.42 18.53 -18.23
C PHE A 125 23.89 17.37 -17.41
N ALA A 126 24.70 16.32 -17.16
CA ALA A 126 24.34 15.26 -16.24
C ALA A 126 24.18 15.78 -14.80
N THR A 127 25.12 16.58 -14.32
CA THR A 127 25.05 17.20 -12.99
C THR A 127 23.86 18.15 -12.88
N LEU A 128 23.62 19.02 -13.87
CA LEU A 128 22.47 19.93 -13.87
C LEU A 128 21.14 19.19 -13.88
N THR A 129 21.02 18.13 -14.69
CA THR A 129 19.81 17.30 -14.72
C THR A 129 19.58 16.61 -13.36
N GLY A 130 20.64 15.99 -12.80
CA GLY A 130 20.54 15.33 -11.49
C GLY A 130 20.21 16.31 -10.36
N ALA A 131 20.89 17.46 -10.32
CA ALA A 131 20.64 18.52 -9.34
C ALA A 131 19.22 19.07 -9.46
N GLY A 132 18.71 19.27 -10.68
CA GLY A 132 17.34 19.69 -10.92
C GLY A 132 16.31 18.73 -10.34
N ILE A 133 16.46 17.42 -10.56
CA ILE A 133 15.58 16.40 -9.98
C ILE A 133 15.64 16.42 -8.45
N VAL A 134 16.84 16.54 -7.86
CA VAL A 134 16.99 16.64 -6.40
C VAL A 134 16.27 17.90 -5.88
N ILE A 135 16.58 19.07 -6.42
CA ILE A 135 16.00 20.34 -5.96
C ILE A 135 14.47 20.32 -6.06
N LEU A 136 13.93 19.82 -7.17
CA LEU A 136 12.48 19.71 -7.37
C LEU A 136 11.86 18.65 -6.44
N GLY A 137 12.53 17.50 -6.24
CA GLY A 137 12.04 16.43 -5.38
C GLY A 137 11.97 16.81 -3.89
N PHE A 138 12.76 17.79 -3.47
CA PHE A 138 12.77 18.31 -2.10
C PHE A 138 11.87 19.53 -1.89
N GLN A 139 11.06 19.92 -2.88
CA GLN A 139 10.05 20.96 -2.68
C GLN A 139 8.90 20.46 -1.78
N ASP A 140 8.19 21.41 -1.18
CA ASP A 140 7.00 21.12 -0.38
C ASP A 140 5.90 20.46 -1.21
N GLY A 141 5.17 19.53 -0.59
CA GLY A 141 4.12 18.74 -1.23
C GLY A 141 4.60 17.46 -1.93
N VAL A 142 5.91 17.29 -2.16
CA VAL A 142 6.47 16.01 -2.60
C VAL A 142 6.49 15.05 -1.41
N PHE A 143 5.75 13.95 -1.54
CA PHE A 143 5.68 12.93 -0.50
C PHE A 143 7.03 12.20 -0.38
N ARG A 144 7.58 12.20 0.84
CA ARG A 144 8.83 11.55 1.18
C ARG A 144 8.65 10.80 2.49
N ARG A 145 8.96 9.50 2.48
CA ARG A 145 8.92 8.67 3.69
C ARG A 145 10.24 8.82 4.46
N ASP A 146 10.45 9.99 5.07
CA ASP A 146 11.74 10.36 5.67
C ASP A 146 12.08 9.53 6.92
N TYR A 147 11.07 9.17 7.72
CA TYR A 147 11.21 8.33 8.91
C TYR A 147 11.65 6.89 8.60
N GLU A 148 11.40 6.41 7.38
CA GLU A 148 11.83 5.10 6.86
C GLU A 148 12.46 5.27 5.48
N TRP A 149 13.45 6.16 5.39
CA TRP A 149 14.07 6.55 4.12
C TRP A 149 14.57 5.34 3.29
N ALA A 150 15.04 4.29 3.95
CA ALA A 150 15.54 3.07 3.32
C ALA A 150 14.44 2.26 2.60
N PHE A 151 13.17 2.53 2.88
CA PHE A 151 12.00 1.93 2.23
C PHE A 151 11.15 2.98 1.52
N SER A 152 11.69 4.15 1.20
CA SER A 152 10.96 5.22 0.54
C SER A 152 10.98 5.07 -0.98
N HIS A 153 9.81 5.06 -1.61
CA HIS A 153 9.71 5.04 -3.07
C HIS A 153 10.37 6.28 -3.70
N PHE A 154 10.24 7.44 -3.05
CA PHE A 154 10.87 8.69 -3.46
C PHE A 154 12.39 8.57 -3.56
N TYR A 155 13.06 8.09 -2.50
CA TYR A 155 14.51 7.96 -2.49
C TYR A 155 15.01 6.94 -3.51
N TYR A 156 14.28 5.84 -3.71
CA TYR A 156 14.64 4.85 -4.72
C TYR A 156 14.50 5.44 -6.13
N GLY A 157 13.44 6.21 -6.41
CA GLY A 157 13.28 6.90 -7.68
C GLY A 157 14.34 7.96 -7.97
N LEU A 158 14.77 8.68 -6.92
CA LEU A 158 15.86 9.65 -7.03
C LEU A 158 17.20 8.97 -7.35
N ILE A 159 17.54 7.89 -6.61
CA ILE A 159 18.75 7.10 -6.84
C ILE A 159 18.72 6.48 -8.25
N ALA A 160 17.60 5.88 -8.66
CA ALA A 160 17.44 5.30 -9.99
C ALA A 160 17.68 6.36 -11.08
N SER A 161 17.09 7.54 -10.95
CA SER A 161 17.26 8.65 -11.90
C SER A 161 18.73 9.09 -12.01
N ILE A 162 19.41 9.27 -10.88
CA ILE A 162 20.83 9.67 -10.85
C ILE A 162 21.71 8.59 -11.49
N LEU A 163 21.47 7.30 -11.17
CA LEU A 163 22.20 6.18 -11.78
C LEU A 163 21.97 6.12 -13.30
N MET A 164 20.74 6.34 -13.77
CA MET A 164 20.42 6.34 -15.20
C MET A 164 21.04 7.53 -15.95
N ILE A 165 21.04 8.72 -15.36
CA ILE A 165 21.70 9.91 -15.90
C ILE A 165 23.22 9.69 -16.00
N PHE A 166 23.82 9.16 -14.93
CA PHE A 166 25.24 8.82 -14.93
C PHE A 166 25.57 7.77 -15.99
N SER A 167 24.75 6.70 -16.08
CA SER A 167 24.88 5.64 -17.06
C SER A 167 24.92 6.19 -18.49
N LEU A 168 24.02 7.13 -18.82
CA LEU A 168 23.96 7.84 -20.10
C LEU A 168 25.22 8.70 -20.35
N ALA A 169 25.67 9.45 -19.35
CA ALA A 169 26.81 10.36 -19.48
C ALA A 169 28.15 9.66 -19.74
N ILE A 170 28.33 8.44 -19.21
CA ILE A 170 29.59 7.69 -19.32
C ILE A 170 29.68 6.80 -20.58
N VAL A 171 28.58 6.61 -21.32
CA VAL A 171 28.56 5.66 -22.46
C VAL A 171 29.76 5.83 -23.40
N PRO A 172 30.12 7.05 -23.86
CA PRO A 172 31.25 7.20 -24.78
C PRO A 172 32.61 6.79 -24.17
N GLU A 173 32.78 6.89 -22.84
CA GLU A 173 34.00 6.48 -22.15
C GLU A 173 34.13 4.95 -22.11
N ILE A 174 33.01 4.21 -22.06
CA ILE A 174 33.00 2.73 -22.14
C ILE A 174 33.60 2.24 -23.47
N TYR A 175 33.37 2.96 -24.57
CA TYR A 175 33.89 2.60 -25.90
C TYR A 175 35.33 3.04 -26.11
N LYS A 176 35.74 4.18 -25.54
CA LYS A 176 37.12 4.70 -25.66
C LYS A 176 38.10 3.95 -24.75
N ASP A 177 37.63 3.44 -23.62
CA ASP A 177 38.47 2.79 -22.63
C ASP A 177 38.88 1.36 -23.02
N ARG A 178 40.19 1.18 -23.26
CA ARG A 178 40.81 -0.12 -23.56
C ARG A 178 41.07 -0.96 -22.32
N THR A 179 41.07 -0.36 -21.12
CA THR A 179 41.32 -1.07 -19.84
C THR A 179 40.06 -1.72 -19.25
N HIS A 180 38.90 -1.49 -19.88
CA HIS A 180 37.58 -1.97 -19.46
C HIS A 180 37.13 -1.50 -18.06
N LYS A 181 37.80 -0.51 -17.46
CA LYS A 181 37.44 0.08 -16.17
C LYS A 181 36.03 0.68 -16.21
N TRP A 182 35.73 1.52 -17.21
CA TRP A 182 34.41 2.14 -17.34
C TRP A 182 33.29 1.13 -17.56
N ARG A 183 33.60 0.01 -18.24
CA ARG A 183 32.64 -1.09 -18.40
C ARG A 183 32.35 -1.80 -17.08
N LYS A 184 33.38 -2.04 -16.25
CA LYS A 184 33.20 -2.64 -14.92
C LYS A 184 32.38 -1.72 -14.02
N ILE A 185 32.69 -0.43 -14.00
CA ILE A 185 31.94 0.60 -13.27
C ILE A 185 30.47 0.62 -13.73
N HIS A 186 30.23 0.71 -15.04
CA HIS A 186 28.89 0.68 -15.59
C HIS A 186 28.14 -0.60 -15.20
N THR A 187 28.78 -1.77 -15.30
CA THR A 187 28.17 -3.05 -14.89
C THR A 187 27.79 -3.04 -13.42
N ALA A 188 28.71 -2.64 -12.54
CA ALA A 188 28.48 -2.62 -11.09
C ALA A 188 27.31 -1.67 -10.71
N LEU A 189 27.32 -0.45 -11.26
CA LEU A 189 26.27 0.54 -11.00
C LEU A 189 24.91 0.14 -11.57
N ASN A 190 24.86 -0.55 -12.72
CA ASN A 190 23.59 -1.03 -13.27
C ASN A 190 23.10 -2.31 -12.58
N CYS A 191 23.98 -3.13 -12.00
CA CYS A 191 23.54 -4.18 -11.06
C CYS A 191 22.86 -3.56 -9.83
N LEU A 192 23.43 -2.49 -9.28
CA LEU A 192 22.78 -1.72 -8.21
C LEU A 192 21.45 -1.12 -8.69
N ALA A 193 21.40 -0.54 -9.89
CA ALA A 193 20.16 0.01 -10.45
C ALA A 193 19.05 -1.04 -10.57
N ILE A 194 19.35 -2.29 -10.94
CA ILE A 194 18.37 -3.38 -10.98
C ILE A 194 17.77 -3.62 -9.59
N LEU A 195 18.59 -3.67 -8.54
CA LEU A 195 18.12 -3.82 -7.16
C LEU A 195 17.22 -2.64 -6.75
N VAL A 196 17.61 -1.41 -7.11
CA VAL A 196 16.80 -0.21 -6.85
C VAL A 196 15.46 -0.28 -7.60
N PHE A 197 15.42 -0.69 -8.86
CA PHE A 197 14.17 -0.83 -9.62
C PHE A 197 13.24 -1.91 -9.06
N LEU A 198 13.78 -3.06 -8.62
CA LEU A 198 12.99 -4.09 -7.93
C LEU A 198 12.38 -3.52 -6.64
N GLY A 199 13.18 -2.80 -5.87
CA GLY A 199 12.73 -2.06 -4.70
C GLY A 199 11.65 -1.03 -5.01
N GLN A 200 11.74 -0.31 -6.14
CA GLN A 200 10.70 0.61 -6.59
C GLN A 200 9.39 -0.10 -6.92
N GLY A 201 9.43 -1.31 -7.47
CA GLY A 201 8.23 -2.11 -7.72
C GLY A 201 7.49 -2.48 -6.43
N ILE A 202 8.24 -2.86 -5.39
CA ILE A 202 7.68 -3.21 -4.07
C ILE A 202 7.15 -1.95 -3.38
N THR A 203 8.00 -0.93 -3.21
CA THR A 203 7.64 0.32 -2.52
C THR A 203 6.56 1.10 -3.26
N GLY A 204 6.54 1.09 -4.59
CA GLY A 204 5.50 1.76 -5.37
C GLY A 204 4.14 1.08 -5.21
N SER A 205 4.10 -0.25 -5.15
CA SER A 205 2.86 -0.99 -4.88
C SER A 205 2.32 -0.72 -3.48
N ARG A 206 3.22 -0.62 -2.48
CA ARG A 206 2.86 -0.16 -1.12
C ARG A 206 2.32 1.26 -1.13
N ASP A 207 3.00 2.20 -1.78
CA ASP A 207 2.61 3.61 -1.76
C ASP A 207 1.25 3.86 -2.41
N LEU A 208 0.77 2.98 -3.29
CA LEU A 208 -0.62 3.01 -3.78
C LEU A 208 -1.66 2.76 -2.68
N LEU A 209 -1.29 2.08 -1.59
CA LEU A 209 -2.14 1.89 -0.41
C LEU A 209 -2.12 3.11 0.51
N GLU A 210 -1.03 3.89 0.50
CA GLU A 210 -0.87 5.10 1.32
C GLU A 210 -1.41 6.36 0.64
N ILE A 211 -1.40 6.40 -0.70
CA ILE A 211 -1.96 7.50 -1.48
C ILE A 211 -3.48 7.29 -1.58
N SER A 212 -4.21 7.95 -0.68
CA SER A 212 -5.67 7.97 -0.65
C SER A 212 -6.27 8.45 -1.98
N LEU A 213 -7.31 7.77 -2.44
CA LEU A 213 -8.24 8.37 -3.40
C LEU A 213 -8.98 9.52 -2.71
N SER A 214 -9.47 10.51 -3.47
CA SER A 214 -10.11 11.69 -2.89
C SER A 214 -11.27 11.38 -1.93
N TRP A 215 -11.97 10.27 -2.14
CA TRP A 215 -13.07 9.84 -1.27
C TRP A 215 -12.59 9.20 0.05
N GLN A 216 -11.37 8.64 0.08
CA GLN A 216 -10.73 8.07 1.27
C GLN A 216 -9.98 9.14 2.08
N ASP A 217 -9.57 10.24 1.43
CA ASP A 217 -8.71 11.28 2.01
C ASP A 217 -9.26 11.80 3.34
N LYS A 218 -10.57 12.05 3.44
CA LYS A 218 -11.23 12.54 4.67
C LYS A 218 -11.04 11.61 5.88
N HIS A 219 -10.87 10.31 5.66
CA HIS A 219 -10.69 9.33 6.72
C HIS A 219 -9.19 9.11 6.99
N LEU A 220 -8.41 8.86 5.93
CA LEU A 220 -6.98 8.55 6.02
C LEU A 220 -6.11 9.73 6.46
N SER A 221 -6.51 10.97 6.18
CA SER A 221 -5.78 12.17 6.62
C SER A 221 -5.75 12.34 8.14
N LYS A 222 -6.59 11.59 8.86
CA LYS A 222 -6.67 11.64 10.32
C LYS A 222 -5.70 10.66 11.00
N CYS A 223 -5.14 9.71 10.25
CA CYS A 223 -4.18 8.74 10.77
C CYS A 223 -2.79 9.37 10.96
N ASP A 224 -2.11 8.99 12.04
CA ASP A 224 -0.70 9.26 12.28
C ASP A 224 0.11 8.05 11.78
N TRP A 225 0.68 8.19 10.58
CA TRP A 225 1.43 7.13 9.91
C TRP A 225 2.78 6.82 10.58
N GLU A 226 3.37 7.79 11.28
CA GLU A 226 4.63 7.60 12.00
C GLU A 226 4.41 6.72 13.22
N LYS A 227 3.27 6.89 13.90
CA LYS A 227 2.87 6.07 15.06
C LYS A 227 2.02 4.85 14.69
N GLN A 228 1.69 4.69 13.41
CA GLN A 228 0.81 3.63 12.90
C GLN A 228 -0.55 3.58 13.63
N VAL A 229 -1.10 4.75 13.97
CA VAL A 229 -2.41 4.86 14.62
C VAL A 229 -3.39 5.61 13.72
N CYS A 230 -4.57 5.03 13.53
CA CYS A 230 -5.70 5.71 12.93
C CYS A 230 -6.73 6.00 14.02
N PRO A 231 -7.39 7.17 14.01
CA PRO A 231 -8.50 7.40 14.92
C PRO A 231 -9.61 6.42 14.54
N ASP A 232 -9.79 5.41 15.38
CA ASP A 232 -10.98 4.59 15.35
C ASP A 232 -12.20 5.46 15.57
N ALA A 233 -13.35 5.05 15.03
CA ALA A 233 -14.62 5.67 15.36
C ALA A 233 -14.89 5.67 16.90
N GLN A 234 -14.15 4.87 17.66
CA GLN A 234 -14.16 4.82 19.13
C GLN A 234 -13.07 5.67 19.82
N SER A 235 -12.06 6.18 19.11
CA SER A 235 -11.01 7.06 19.67
C SER A 235 -11.38 8.54 19.69
N GLN A 236 -12.67 8.87 19.55
CA GLN A 236 -13.18 10.09 20.17
C GLN A 236 -13.16 9.84 21.68
N THR A 237 -12.01 10.14 22.29
CA THR A 237 -11.86 10.33 23.73
C THR A 237 -13.08 11.07 24.26
N LEU A 238 -13.95 10.35 24.97
CA LEU A 238 -14.89 10.95 25.90
C LEU A 238 -14.07 11.92 26.74
N SER A 239 -14.42 13.20 26.71
CA SER A 239 -13.75 14.18 27.56
C SER A 239 -13.81 13.71 29.02
N PRO A 240 -12.85 14.10 29.88
CA PRO A 240 -12.88 13.71 31.30
C PRO A 240 -14.22 14.03 31.97
N GLU A 241 -14.92 15.08 31.52
CA GLU A 241 -16.27 15.42 31.96
C GLU A 241 -17.32 14.36 31.59
N ILE A 242 -17.25 13.75 30.41
CA ILE A 242 -18.17 12.68 30.02
C ILE A 242 -17.82 11.38 30.76
N LEU A 243 -16.54 11.09 31.02
CA LEU A 243 -16.16 9.95 31.87
C LEU A 243 -16.70 10.11 33.30
N VAL A 244 -16.56 11.29 33.92
CA VAL A 244 -17.07 11.55 35.28
C VAL A 244 -18.60 11.56 35.32
N ALA A 245 -19.27 12.11 34.29
CA ALA A 245 -20.74 12.03 34.17
C ALA A 245 -21.24 10.59 33.93
N SER A 246 -20.45 9.76 33.24
CA SER A 246 -20.76 8.34 33.01
C SER A 246 -20.58 7.53 34.30
N ILE A 247 -19.60 7.86 35.15
CA ILE A 247 -19.38 7.16 36.43
C ILE A 247 -20.38 7.63 37.51
N SER A 248 -20.82 8.90 37.47
CA SER A 248 -21.72 9.48 38.48
C SER A 248 -23.22 9.17 38.25
N ASN A 249 -23.61 8.67 37.08
CA ASN A 249 -24.99 8.30 36.76
C ASN A 249 -25.24 6.79 36.72
N TYR A 250 -24.31 5.97 37.20
CA TYR A 250 -24.67 4.61 37.60
C TYR A 250 -25.29 4.68 39.01
N PRO A 251 -26.61 4.46 39.18
CA PRO A 251 -27.05 3.91 40.44
C PRO A 251 -26.28 2.60 40.62
N THR A 252 -25.69 2.43 41.80
CA THR A 252 -25.14 1.17 42.27
C THR A 252 -26.22 0.10 42.18
N LEU A 253 -26.22 -0.63 41.06
CA LEU A 253 -26.85 -1.94 40.93
C LEU A 253 -25.74 -2.87 40.49
N ALA A 254 -25.01 -3.38 41.48
CA ALA A 254 -24.40 -4.69 41.36
C ALA A 254 -25.55 -5.70 41.18
N GLN A 255 -26.03 -5.86 39.95
CA GLN A 255 -26.91 -6.94 39.56
C GLN A 255 -25.99 -8.02 39.02
N ALA A 256 -25.84 -9.11 39.78
CA ALA A 256 -25.02 -10.24 39.37
C ALA A 256 -25.54 -10.78 38.03
N ASN A 257 -24.70 -10.75 36.98
CA ASN A 257 -24.99 -11.40 35.71
C ASN A 257 -25.11 -12.91 35.98
N THR A 258 -26.31 -13.46 35.82
CA THR A 258 -26.50 -14.90 35.97
C THR A 258 -26.41 -15.53 34.58
N VAL A 259 -25.52 -16.51 34.42
CA VAL A 259 -25.45 -17.30 33.18
C VAL A 259 -26.55 -18.36 33.22
N LEU A 260 -27.48 -18.32 32.26
CA LEU A 260 -28.62 -19.23 32.15
C LEU A 260 -28.30 -20.47 31.32
N ALA A 261 -27.48 -20.33 30.29
CA ALA A 261 -27.06 -21.41 29.41
C ALA A 261 -25.70 -21.12 28.79
N SER A 262 -24.98 -22.16 28.39
CA SER A 262 -23.66 -22.06 27.77
C SER A 262 -23.45 -23.14 26.71
N GLY A 263 -22.58 -22.89 25.74
CA GLY A 263 -22.19 -23.83 24.70
C GLY A 263 -20.85 -23.44 24.06
N GLU A 264 -20.09 -24.44 23.63
CA GLU A 264 -18.82 -24.24 22.91
C GLU A 264 -19.07 -24.16 21.40
N PHE A 265 -18.37 -23.25 20.72
CA PHE A 265 -18.39 -23.18 19.27
C PHE A 265 -17.72 -24.39 18.65
N VAL A 266 -18.40 -24.96 17.66
CA VAL A 266 -17.83 -25.94 16.74
C VAL A 266 -17.80 -25.32 15.36
N THR A 267 -16.65 -25.41 14.71
CA THR A 267 -16.50 -25.01 13.30
C THR A 267 -17.39 -25.88 12.41
N ILE A 268 -18.25 -25.24 11.61
CA ILE A 268 -19.19 -25.90 10.70
C ILE A 268 -18.59 -26.08 9.32
N THR A 269 -17.94 -25.05 8.78
CA THR A 269 -17.28 -25.09 7.47
C THR A 269 -15.77 -25.21 7.65
N PRO A 270 -15.11 -26.26 7.13
CA PRO A 270 -13.66 -26.41 7.26
C PRO A 270 -12.90 -25.22 6.66
N GLY A 271 -11.97 -24.64 7.44
CA GLY A 271 -11.22 -23.45 7.05
C GLY A 271 -11.87 -22.11 7.45
N GLU A 272 -13.11 -22.15 7.95
CA GLU A 272 -13.81 -21.00 8.54
C GLU A 272 -13.80 -21.09 10.07
N ASP A 273 -12.60 -21.20 10.63
CA ASP A 273 -12.40 -21.59 12.03
C ASP A 273 -13.12 -20.64 12.98
N THR A 274 -13.86 -21.23 13.94
CA THR A 274 -14.57 -20.53 15.02
C THR A 274 -14.50 -21.36 16.29
N GLU A 275 -14.10 -20.72 17.38
CA GLU A 275 -13.88 -21.34 18.68
C GLU A 275 -14.28 -20.41 19.84
N GLY A 276 -14.30 -20.97 21.05
CA GLY A 276 -14.67 -20.30 22.29
C GLY A 276 -16.10 -20.54 22.73
N THR A 277 -16.55 -19.78 23.72
CA THR A 277 -17.80 -20.05 24.44
C THR A 277 -18.88 -19.01 24.13
N ALA A 278 -20.11 -19.46 23.90
CA ALA A 278 -21.31 -18.62 23.83
C ALA A 278 -22.24 -18.91 25.01
N GLU A 279 -22.84 -17.86 25.56
CA GLU A 279 -23.64 -17.92 26.77
C GLU A 279 -24.91 -17.10 26.64
N ILE A 280 -25.97 -17.54 27.33
CA ILE A 280 -27.14 -16.72 27.61
C ILE A 280 -26.98 -16.15 29.00
N ILE A 281 -26.99 -14.82 29.12
CA ILE A 281 -26.87 -14.12 30.40
C ILE A 281 -28.14 -13.34 30.72
N GLN A 282 -28.48 -13.28 32.00
CA GLN A 282 -29.54 -12.44 32.54
C GLN A 282 -28.92 -11.23 33.25
N VAL A 283 -29.26 -10.03 32.78
CA VAL A 283 -28.83 -8.76 33.37
C VAL A 283 -30.09 -7.96 33.74
N GLY A 284 -30.43 -7.99 35.04
CA GLY A 284 -31.71 -7.46 35.51
C GLY A 284 -32.89 -8.20 34.88
N SER A 285 -33.78 -7.48 34.18
CA SER A 285 -34.92 -8.07 33.46
C SER A 285 -34.61 -8.46 32.01
N LYS A 286 -33.40 -8.21 31.50
CA LYS A 286 -33.02 -8.47 30.11
C LYS A 286 -32.21 -9.76 29.98
N THR A 287 -32.48 -10.50 28.91
CA THR A 287 -31.69 -11.66 28.48
C THR A 287 -30.85 -11.27 27.26
N GLN A 288 -29.57 -11.66 27.27
CA GLN A 288 -28.60 -11.30 26.25
C GLN A 288 -27.76 -12.52 25.86
N VAL A 289 -27.16 -12.49 24.67
CA VAL A 289 -26.12 -13.44 24.27
C VAL A 289 -24.76 -12.82 24.56
N ARG A 290 -23.89 -13.54 25.27
CA ARG A 290 -22.49 -13.18 25.49
C ARG A 290 -21.59 -14.18 24.77
N LEU A 291 -20.67 -13.69 23.95
CA LEU A 291 -19.49 -14.47 23.55
C LEU A 291 -18.41 -14.18 24.59
N ALA A 292 -17.81 -15.23 25.16
CA ALA A 292 -16.84 -15.10 26.23
C ALA A 292 -15.47 -14.59 25.74
N GLU A 293 -14.56 -14.31 26.66
CA GLU A 293 -13.23 -13.76 26.35
C GLU A 293 -12.39 -14.67 25.44
N ASN A 294 -12.61 -15.98 25.48
CA ASN A 294 -11.93 -16.97 24.63
C ASN A 294 -12.53 -17.08 23.21
N PHE A 295 -13.51 -16.25 22.84
CA PHE A 295 -14.10 -16.29 21.50
C PHE A 295 -13.10 -15.87 20.43
N SER A 296 -13.06 -16.62 19.33
CA SER A 296 -12.26 -16.31 18.13
C SER A 296 -12.97 -16.84 16.89
N ALA A 297 -12.96 -16.07 15.80
CA ALA A 297 -13.47 -16.45 14.49
C ALA A 297 -12.63 -15.84 13.37
N ILE A 298 -12.63 -16.46 12.20
CA ILE A 298 -11.98 -15.88 11.00
C ILE A 298 -12.66 -14.58 10.56
N GLU A 299 -11.88 -13.66 9.99
CA GLU A 299 -12.38 -12.41 9.43
C GLU A 299 -13.23 -12.65 8.17
N GLY A 300 -14.36 -11.94 8.07
CA GLY A 300 -15.22 -11.97 6.89
C GLY A 300 -15.88 -10.62 6.60
N PRO A 301 -16.24 -10.34 5.32
CA PRO A 301 -16.70 -9.02 4.89
C PRO A 301 -18.10 -8.62 5.38
N ALA A 302 -18.92 -9.57 5.89
CA ALA A 302 -20.28 -9.31 6.36
C ALA A 302 -20.74 -10.36 7.40
N VAL A 303 -19.95 -10.57 8.45
CA VAL A 303 -20.23 -11.60 9.47
C VAL A 303 -21.28 -11.13 10.47
N LYS A 304 -22.26 -11.99 10.75
CA LYS A 304 -23.42 -11.76 11.62
C LYS A 304 -23.43 -12.76 12.76
N LEU A 305 -23.96 -12.32 13.91
CA LEU A 305 -24.31 -13.19 15.02
C LEU A 305 -25.84 -13.37 15.06
N LEU A 306 -26.28 -14.61 15.22
CA LEU A 306 -27.69 -14.97 15.23
C LEU A 306 -27.99 -16.13 16.17
N LEU A 307 -29.25 -16.24 16.60
CA LEU A 307 -29.80 -17.46 17.21
C LEU A 307 -30.49 -18.28 16.13
N HIS A 308 -30.28 -19.60 16.11
CA HIS A 308 -30.80 -20.51 15.09
C HIS A 308 -31.47 -21.75 15.69
N LYS A 309 -32.48 -22.31 15.01
CA LYS A 309 -33.17 -23.55 15.42
C LYS A 309 -32.27 -24.80 15.32
N GLU A 310 -31.43 -24.82 14.30
CA GLU A 310 -30.52 -25.92 13.98
C GLU A 310 -29.07 -25.58 14.34
N ASN A 311 -28.31 -26.57 14.83
CA ASN A 311 -26.88 -26.44 15.13
C ASN A 311 -25.98 -26.46 13.87
N ARG A 312 -26.51 -26.95 12.75
CA ARG A 312 -25.88 -26.91 11.43
C ARG A 312 -26.89 -26.36 10.43
N PRO A 313 -27.06 -25.03 10.36
CA PRO A 313 -28.06 -24.41 9.51
C PRO A 313 -27.90 -24.81 8.05
N GLY A 314 -28.99 -25.31 7.44
CA GLY A 314 -29.08 -25.51 5.99
C GLY A 314 -29.76 -24.35 5.24
N SER A 315 -30.36 -23.40 5.96
CA SER A 315 -31.06 -22.25 5.37
C SER A 315 -31.19 -21.10 6.39
N TYR A 316 -31.26 -19.87 5.88
CA TYR A 316 -31.44 -18.66 6.68
C TYR A 316 -32.72 -17.92 6.28
N THR A 317 -33.85 -18.33 6.86
CA THR A 317 -35.16 -17.67 6.68
C THR A 317 -35.65 -17.07 7.99
N ALA A 318 -36.52 -16.05 7.92
CA ALA A 318 -37.07 -15.37 9.09
C ALA A 318 -37.82 -16.29 10.08
N GLU A 319 -38.16 -17.52 9.65
CA GLU A 319 -38.80 -18.54 10.48
C GLU A 319 -37.80 -19.36 11.30
N ASN A 320 -36.53 -19.40 10.88
CA ASN A 320 -35.53 -20.34 11.40
C ASN A 320 -34.42 -19.67 12.22
N TYR A 321 -34.33 -18.34 12.17
CA TYR A 321 -33.33 -17.61 12.93
C TYR A 321 -33.79 -16.24 13.43
N VAL A 322 -33.08 -15.76 14.45
CA VAL A 322 -33.20 -14.41 14.98
C VAL A 322 -31.85 -13.71 14.85
N ARG A 323 -31.80 -12.61 14.09
CA ARG A 323 -30.58 -11.81 13.93
C ARG A 323 -30.33 -11.00 15.21
N LEU A 324 -29.14 -11.14 15.78
CA LEU A 324 -28.71 -10.34 16.94
C LEU A 324 -27.93 -9.10 16.52
N GLY A 325 -27.17 -9.20 15.43
CA GLY A 325 -26.44 -8.07 14.87
C GLY A 325 -25.27 -8.47 13.99
N ASP A 326 -24.50 -7.46 13.61
CA ASP A 326 -23.20 -7.65 12.96
C ASP A 326 -22.18 -8.07 14.02
N LEU A 327 -21.26 -8.97 13.66
CA LEU A 327 -20.20 -9.40 14.58
C LEU A 327 -19.31 -8.18 14.89
N LYS A 328 -19.30 -7.75 16.16
CA LYS A 328 -18.63 -6.53 16.63
C LYS A 328 -17.11 -6.66 16.60
N SER A 329 -16.59 -7.83 16.94
CA SER A 329 -15.17 -8.17 16.96
C SER A 329 -14.99 -9.64 16.58
N PHE A 330 -13.89 -9.98 15.93
CA PHE A 330 -13.54 -11.37 15.59
C PHE A 330 -12.90 -12.13 16.76
N THR A 331 -12.52 -11.43 17.82
CA THR A 331 -11.93 -12.02 19.03
C THR A 331 -12.45 -11.34 20.30
N GLY A 332 -12.46 -12.07 21.41
CA GLY A 332 -12.72 -11.51 22.73
C GLY A 332 -14.20 -11.34 23.08
N GLU A 333 -14.44 -10.87 24.31
CA GLU A 333 -15.77 -10.79 24.90
C GLU A 333 -16.65 -9.75 24.20
N GLN A 334 -17.91 -10.12 23.96
CA GLN A 334 -18.90 -9.24 23.34
C GLN A 334 -20.33 -9.69 23.65
N VAL A 335 -21.22 -8.71 23.82
CA VAL A 335 -22.61 -8.93 24.26
C VAL A 335 -23.60 -8.41 23.23
N TYR A 336 -24.70 -9.15 23.04
CA TYR A 336 -25.76 -8.87 22.09
C TYR A 336 -27.13 -8.95 22.76
N ASP A 337 -27.96 -7.94 22.49
CA ASP A 337 -29.34 -7.94 22.95
C ASP A 337 -30.18 -8.96 22.16
N ILE A 338 -30.99 -9.72 22.87
CA ILE A 338 -32.03 -10.54 22.27
C ILE A 338 -33.27 -9.64 22.07
N PRO A 339 -33.81 -9.50 20.85
CA PRO A 339 -34.98 -8.68 20.61
C PRO A 339 -36.15 -9.07 21.53
N GLY A 340 -36.89 -8.06 22.01
CA GLY A 340 -38.01 -8.28 22.91
C GLY A 340 -39.08 -9.21 22.31
N GLY A 341 -39.61 -10.12 23.12
CA GLY A 341 -40.62 -11.12 22.68
C GLY A 341 -40.04 -12.39 22.07
N ILE A 342 -38.72 -12.51 21.94
CA ILE A 342 -38.05 -13.74 21.50
C ILE A 342 -37.74 -14.62 22.71
N ASN A 343 -38.22 -15.86 22.70
CA ASN A 343 -37.74 -16.91 23.59
C ASN A 343 -36.53 -17.58 22.97
N TRP A 344 -35.34 -17.37 23.55
CA TRP A 344 -34.09 -17.93 23.03
C TRP A 344 -34.06 -19.47 23.05
N GLN A 345 -34.87 -20.11 23.89
CA GLN A 345 -34.95 -21.58 23.96
C GLN A 345 -35.53 -22.19 22.67
N ASP A 346 -36.31 -21.42 21.91
CA ASP A 346 -36.81 -21.84 20.59
C ASP A 346 -35.70 -21.85 19.51
N TYR A 347 -34.57 -21.20 19.79
CA TYR A 347 -33.41 -21.06 18.91
C TYR A 347 -32.11 -21.40 19.67
N PRO A 348 -31.90 -22.67 20.07
CA PRO A 348 -30.91 -23.05 21.07
C PRO A 348 -29.46 -23.10 20.53
N ASN A 349 -29.15 -22.38 19.45
CA ASN A 349 -27.83 -22.37 18.82
C ASN A 349 -27.41 -20.93 18.52
N VAL A 350 -26.25 -20.52 19.02
CA VAL A 350 -25.61 -19.26 18.64
C VAL A 350 -24.75 -19.54 17.42
N VAL A 351 -24.96 -18.81 16.33
CA VAL A 351 -24.32 -19.07 15.04
C VAL A 351 -23.59 -17.82 14.55
N VAL A 352 -22.39 -18.04 14.03
CA VAL A 352 -21.59 -17.05 13.31
C VAL A 352 -21.71 -17.34 11.81
N TRP A 353 -22.26 -16.40 11.04
CA TRP A 353 -22.58 -16.59 9.62
C TRP A 353 -22.12 -15.40 8.77
N CYS A 354 -21.49 -15.66 7.64
CA CYS A 354 -21.13 -14.64 6.67
C CYS A 354 -22.25 -14.44 5.63
N GLU A 355 -23.03 -13.38 5.81
CA GLU A 355 -24.21 -13.07 4.97
C GLU A 355 -23.84 -12.88 3.49
N LYS A 356 -22.65 -12.33 3.20
CA LYS A 356 -22.22 -12.04 1.83
C LYS A 356 -21.89 -13.30 1.03
N PHE A 357 -21.38 -14.34 1.69
CA PHE A 357 -20.98 -15.59 1.04
C PHE A 357 -21.93 -16.76 1.33
N ASP A 358 -22.91 -16.55 2.21
CA ASP A 358 -23.85 -17.55 2.69
C ASP A 358 -23.16 -18.80 3.28
N VAL A 359 -22.15 -18.56 4.14
CA VAL A 359 -21.33 -19.61 4.77
C VAL A 359 -21.41 -19.52 6.28
N THR A 360 -21.70 -20.65 6.92
CA THR A 360 -21.70 -20.81 8.38
C THR A 360 -20.29 -21.07 8.87
N PHE A 361 -19.74 -20.19 9.70
CA PHE A 361 -18.40 -20.36 10.25
C PHE A 361 -18.42 -21.35 11.41
N GLY A 362 -19.19 -21.01 12.45
CA GLY A 362 -19.33 -21.82 13.65
C GLY A 362 -20.72 -21.76 14.26
N SER A 363 -21.03 -22.78 15.05
CA SER A 363 -22.26 -22.84 15.84
C SER A 363 -21.97 -23.39 17.24
N ALA A 364 -22.53 -22.75 18.26
CA ALA A 364 -22.49 -23.17 19.65
C ALA A 364 -23.90 -23.57 20.10
N LYS A 365 -24.09 -24.87 20.36
CA LYS A 365 -25.36 -25.38 20.91
C LYS A 365 -25.43 -25.08 22.40
N LEU A 366 -26.42 -24.29 22.80
CA LEU A 366 -26.63 -23.88 24.18
C LEU A 366 -27.24 -25.01 25.01
N ALA A 367 -26.67 -25.27 26.18
CA ALA A 367 -27.21 -26.13 27.20
C ALA A 367 -27.48 -25.32 28.46
N LEU A 368 -28.64 -25.55 29.09
CA LEU A 368 -28.98 -24.91 30.38
C LEU A 368 -27.95 -25.30 31.43
N LEU A 369 -27.51 -24.31 32.22
CA LEU A 369 -26.71 -24.56 33.41
C LEU A 369 -27.69 -24.88 34.55
N ASN A 370 -27.57 -26.08 35.12
CA ASN A 370 -28.41 -26.54 36.24
C ASN A 370 -28.04 -25.87 37.55
#